data_AF-A0A0P4VS33-F1
#
_entry.id   AF-A0A0P4VS33-F1
#
_cell.length_a   1.000
_cell.length_b   1.000
_cell.length_c   1.000
_cell.angle_alpha   90.00
_cell.angle_beta   90.00
_cell.angle_gamma   90.00
#
_symmetry.space_group_name_H-M   'P 1'
#
loop_
_entity.id
_entity.type
_entity.pdbx_description
1 polymer ?
#
loop_
_entity_poly.entity_id
_entity_poly.type
_entity_poly.pdbx_seq_one_letter_code
_entity_poly.pdbx_strand_id
1 'polypeptide(L)'
;RMKLQSKGEALKILNNELAGCKKERDRLIIMLESKKLLEQQIHDIPKVCGLNIDEINYSEVRELQILKDKNKLLHLEIEDLKQRLNSAQGDMKVLRRDRIGARESLSAENNVIWHQREELIQELELTKARVRHLSTDLQALLDEKEELVTERDAYRCKVHRLNHELAVLLRAKSQVDIDSLIMENKYLKERCDQILAEKELVLQSLSKYKAMLDKKKMKGNVRLGTNTTSGMVVTHKQVHELLEGDGTIWNSPYNTEATLADLRSLSLALLDALQDKTLALSHQRKANKILAERVSNLESRLSKEEPIYPSQLLLEGYTSSQVDKDLNNSEKKCLYDTVPLQEKVVEKKYTFSKDENCETSTNPPISGDETLPPELQELVLKAMEEISLDNSVET
;
A
#
# COMPACT_ATOMS: atom_id res chain seq x y z
N ARG A 1 -45.75 54.32 9.37
CA ARG A 1 -46.62 53.29 9.98
C ARG A 1 -48.07 53.40 9.51
N MET A 2 -48.74 54.56 9.59
CA MET A 2 -50.16 54.69 9.17
C MET A 2 -50.45 54.32 7.70
N LYS A 3 -49.55 54.66 6.76
CA LYS A 3 -49.70 54.27 5.34
C LYS A 3 -49.65 52.74 5.11
N LEU A 4 -48.93 52.01 5.96
CA LEU A 4 -48.82 50.54 5.86
C LEU A 4 -50.08 49.88 6.43
N GLN A 5 -50.62 50.41 7.53
CA GLN A 5 -51.92 49.99 8.07
C GLN A 5 -53.05 50.26 7.09
N SER A 6 -53.10 51.45 6.46
CA SER A 6 -54.11 51.77 5.43
C SER A 6 -54.03 50.84 4.21
N LYS A 7 -52.83 50.47 3.74
CA LYS A 7 -52.67 49.46 2.67
C LYS A 7 -53.11 48.07 3.13
N GLY A 8 -52.82 47.70 4.37
CA GLY A 8 -53.28 46.44 4.97
C GLY A 8 -54.81 46.38 5.12
N GLU A 9 -55.45 47.49 5.47
CA GLU A 9 -56.91 47.61 5.54
C GLU A 9 -57.55 47.56 4.15
N ALA A 10 -56.98 48.25 3.16
CA ALA A 10 -57.45 48.16 1.77
C ALA A 10 -57.36 46.73 1.22
N LEU A 11 -56.29 45.99 1.53
CA LEU A 11 -56.17 44.58 1.14
C LEU A 11 -57.18 43.69 1.87
N LYS A 12 -57.51 43.97 3.14
CA LYS A 12 -58.57 43.25 3.85
C LYS A 12 -59.94 43.48 3.21
N ILE A 13 -60.23 44.73 2.80
CA ILE A 13 -61.48 45.08 2.11
C ILE A 13 -61.56 44.34 0.78
N LEU A 14 -60.51 44.41 -0.05
CA LEU A 14 -60.46 43.69 -1.33
C LEU A 14 -60.57 42.17 -1.17
N ASN A 15 -59.96 41.60 -0.13
CA ASN A 15 -60.07 40.16 0.13
C ASN A 15 -61.50 39.78 0.57
N ASN A 16 -62.17 40.63 1.34
CA ASN A 16 -63.56 40.44 1.72
C ASN A 16 -64.50 40.56 0.51
N GLU A 17 -64.27 41.52 -0.37
CA GLU A 17 -65.01 41.66 -1.64
C GLU A 17 -64.77 40.45 -2.55
N LEU A 18 -63.53 39.98 -2.69
CA LEU A 18 -63.20 38.77 -3.44
C LEU A 18 -63.91 37.53 -2.85
N ALA A 19 -63.96 37.41 -1.53
CA ALA A 19 -64.70 36.35 -0.85
C ALA A 19 -66.21 36.46 -1.10
N GLY A 20 -66.76 37.68 -1.16
CA GLY A 20 -68.14 37.96 -1.56
C GLY A 20 -68.42 37.49 -2.99
N CYS A 21 -67.60 37.90 -3.95
CA CYS A 21 -67.72 37.50 -5.35
C CYS A 21 -67.63 35.98 -5.54
N LYS A 22 -66.77 35.30 -4.77
CA LYS A 22 -66.68 33.83 -4.78
C LYS A 22 -67.97 33.18 -4.29
N LYS A 23 -68.53 33.66 -3.17
CA LYS A 23 -69.82 33.16 -2.66
C LYS A 23 -70.97 33.39 -3.64
N GLU A 24 -70.99 34.54 -4.30
CA GLU A 24 -72.02 34.87 -5.28
C GLU A 24 -71.91 34.00 -6.54
N ARG A 25 -70.69 33.78 -7.05
CA ARG A 25 -70.42 32.80 -8.09
C ARG A 25 -70.91 31.41 -7.70
N ASP A 26 -70.58 30.94 -6.50
CA ASP A 26 -70.96 29.61 -6.03
C ASP A 26 -72.49 29.47 -5.90
N ARG A 27 -73.16 30.53 -5.44
CA ARG A 27 -74.63 30.60 -5.41
C ARG A 27 -75.25 30.55 -6.81
N LEU A 28 -74.67 31.27 -7.77
CA LEU A 28 -75.13 31.26 -9.17
C LEU A 28 -74.92 29.89 -9.84
N ILE A 29 -73.81 29.20 -9.53
CA ILE A 29 -73.57 27.83 -10.00
C ILE A 29 -74.68 26.90 -9.49
N ILE A 30 -74.99 26.94 -8.19
CA ILE A 30 -76.06 26.12 -7.59
C ILE A 30 -77.42 26.46 -8.21
N MET A 31 -77.72 27.74 -8.44
CA MET A 31 -78.96 28.15 -9.10
C MET A 31 -79.05 27.66 -10.54
N LEU A 32 -77.95 27.70 -11.31
CA LEU A 32 -77.91 27.17 -12.67
C LEU A 32 -78.06 25.65 -12.70
N GLU A 33 -77.47 24.95 -11.74
CA GLU A 33 -77.61 23.50 -11.59
C GLU A 33 -79.05 23.13 -11.22
N SER A 34 -79.67 23.86 -10.29
CA SER A 34 -81.11 23.73 -9.97
C SER A 34 -82.01 24.04 -11.17
N LYS A 35 -81.73 25.11 -11.92
CA LYS A 35 -82.47 25.45 -13.15
C LYS A 35 -82.32 24.35 -14.21
N LYS A 36 -81.12 23.81 -14.41
CA LYS A 36 -80.89 22.66 -15.31
C LYS A 36 -81.72 21.45 -14.89
N LEU A 37 -81.78 21.16 -13.59
CA LEU A 37 -82.55 20.04 -13.06
C LEU A 37 -84.06 20.26 -13.27
N LEU A 38 -84.55 21.49 -13.14
CA LEU A 38 -85.93 21.88 -13.45
C LEU A 38 -86.23 21.85 -14.96
N GLU A 39 -85.32 22.31 -15.82
CA GLU A 39 -85.43 22.19 -17.28
C GLU A 39 -85.44 20.73 -17.71
N GLN A 40 -84.65 19.87 -17.07
CA GLN A 40 -84.62 18.44 -17.30
C GLN A 40 -85.93 17.77 -16.86
N GLN A 41 -86.47 18.17 -15.70
CA GLN A 41 -87.81 17.73 -15.26
C GLN A 41 -88.94 18.20 -16.19
N ILE A 42 -88.84 19.39 -16.78
CA ILE A 42 -89.82 19.89 -17.76
C ILE A 42 -89.67 19.17 -19.11
N HIS A 43 -88.45 18.78 -19.50
CA HIS A 43 -88.19 18.00 -20.72
C HIS A 43 -88.65 16.54 -20.61
N ASP A 44 -88.74 16.02 -19.38
CA ASP A 44 -89.26 14.68 -19.05
C ASP A 44 -90.79 14.65 -18.85
N ILE A 45 -91.50 15.77 -18.98
CA ILE A 45 -92.97 15.78 -19.12
C ILE A 45 -93.27 15.54 -20.61
N PRO A 46 -93.85 14.38 -21.00
CA PRO A 46 -94.24 14.18 -22.38
C PRO A 46 -95.27 15.25 -22.76
N LYS A 47 -95.05 15.94 -23.89
CA LYS A 47 -96.09 16.72 -24.57
C LYS A 47 -97.24 15.77 -24.95
N VAL A 48 -98.13 15.47 -24.02
CA VAL A 48 -99.44 14.87 -24.33
C VAL A 48 -100.40 16.02 -24.57
N CYS A 49 -100.24 16.67 -25.72
CA CYS A 49 -101.36 17.33 -26.37
C CYS A 49 -102.29 16.23 -26.86
N GLY A 50 -103.43 16.08 -26.21
CA GLY A 50 -104.64 15.45 -26.74
C GLY A 50 -104.56 13.96 -27.01
N LEU A 51 -104.87 13.14 -26.00
CA LEU A 51 -105.56 11.87 -26.24
C LEU A 51 -106.63 11.67 -25.16
N ASN A 52 -107.80 11.25 -25.65
CA ASN A 52 -108.99 10.96 -24.89
C ASN A 52 -108.69 9.90 -23.82
N ILE A 53 -109.25 10.16 -22.64
CA ILE A 53 -109.62 9.16 -21.66
C ILE A 53 -110.62 8.26 -22.41
N ASP A 54 -110.21 7.05 -22.79
CA ASP A 54 -111.05 5.84 -22.99
C ASP A 54 -110.29 4.84 -23.88
N GLU A 55 -109.43 4.04 -23.23
CA GLU A 55 -108.84 2.74 -23.61
C GLU A 55 -107.37 2.66 -23.19
N ILE A 56 -107.16 2.58 -21.87
CA ILE A 56 -105.88 2.15 -21.32
C ILE A 56 -105.78 0.64 -21.50
N ASN A 57 -104.86 0.21 -22.37
CA ASN A 57 -104.60 -1.19 -22.64
C ASN A 57 -104.10 -1.88 -21.35
N TYR A 58 -104.90 -2.79 -20.78
CA TYR A 58 -104.60 -3.51 -19.52
C TYR A 58 -103.22 -4.19 -19.51
N SER A 59 -102.65 -4.48 -20.69
CA SER A 59 -101.31 -5.04 -20.85
C SER A 59 -100.21 -4.05 -20.45
N GLU A 60 -100.32 -2.79 -20.86
CA GLU A 60 -99.29 -1.76 -20.60
C GLU A 60 -99.25 -1.36 -19.13
N VAL A 61 -100.41 -1.28 -18.47
CA VAL A 61 -100.49 -1.02 -17.02
C VAL A 61 -99.87 -2.16 -16.21
N ARG A 62 -100.08 -3.41 -16.65
CA ARG A 62 -99.48 -4.59 -16.00
C ARG A 62 -97.96 -4.59 -16.14
N GLU A 63 -97.44 -4.25 -17.31
CA GLU A 63 -95.99 -4.13 -17.53
C GLU A 63 -95.38 -3.02 -16.68
N LEU A 64 -96.01 -1.84 -16.63
CA LEU A 64 -95.57 -0.75 -15.75
C LEU A 64 -95.56 -1.15 -14.28
N GLN A 65 -96.54 -1.94 -13.83
CA GLN A 65 -96.58 -2.45 -12.46
C GLN A 65 -95.42 -3.43 -12.20
N ILE A 66 -95.13 -4.34 -13.13
CA ILE A 66 -93.98 -5.25 -13.05
C ILE A 66 -92.66 -4.47 -13.04
N LEU A 67 -92.51 -3.45 -13.88
CA LEU A 67 -91.34 -2.57 -13.87
C LEU A 67 -91.22 -1.81 -12.54
N LYS A 68 -92.32 -1.33 -11.96
CA LYS A 68 -92.33 -0.65 -10.66
C LYS A 68 -91.91 -1.58 -9.54
N ASP A 69 -92.37 -2.84 -9.55
CA ASP A 69 -92.00 -3.83 -8.53
C ASP A 69 -90.55 -4.30 -8.70
N LYS A 70 -90.06 -4.46 -9.94
CA LYS A 70 -88.63 -4.67 -10.21
C LYS A 70 -87.78 -3.51 -9.72
N ASN A 71 -88.22 -2.27 -9.92
CA ASN A 71 -87.51 -1.07 -9.47
C ASN A 71 -87.44 -1.02 -7.93
N LYS A 72 -88.53 -1.40 -7.23
CA LYS A 72 -88.50 -1.56 -5.76
C LYS A 72 -87.50 -2.63 -5.30
N LEU A 73 -87.45 -3.78 -5.96
CA LEU A 73 -86.47 -4.83 -5.62
C LEU A 73 -85.03 -4.34 -5.82
N LEU A 74 -84.76 -3.65 -6.93
CA LEU A 74 -83.44 -3.03 -7.18
C LEU A 74 -83.09 -1.97 -6.13
N HIS A 75 -84.07 -1.19 -5.66
CA HIS A 75 -83.84 -0.24 -4.57
C HIS A 75 -83.45 -0.94 -3.27
N LEU A 76 -84.12 -2.04 -2.91
CA LEU A 76 -83.77 -2.84 -1.73
C LEU A 76 -82.38 -3.48 -1.86
N GLU A 77 -82.00 -3.96 -3.05
CA GLU A 77 -80.67 -4.49 -3.31
C GLU A 77 -79.58 -3.41 -3.18
N ILE A 78 -79.84 -2.20 -3.67
CA ILE A 78 -78.94 -1.06 -3.49
C ILE A 78 -78.80 -0.70 -2.01
N GLU A 79 -79.86 -0.77 -1.22
CA GLU A 79 -79.81 -0.52 0.23
C GLU A 79 -79.01 -1.60 0.97
N ASP A 80 -79.19 -2.89 0.65
CA ASP A 80 -78.39 -3.99 1.22
C ASP A 80 -76.90 -3.83 0.87
N LEU A 81 -76.58 -3.51 -0.40
CA LEU A 81 -75.21 -3.28 -0.84
C LEU A 81 -74.58 -2.08 -0.11
N LYS A 82 -75.33 -1.00 0.11
CA LYS A 82 -74.86 0.15 0.91
C LYS A 82 -74.61 -0.22 2.37
N GLN A 83 -75.49 -1.02 2.96
CA GLN A 83 -75.31 -1.49 4.33
C GLN A 83 -74.06 -2.35 4.46
N ARG A 84 -73.85 -3.30 3.55
CA ARG A 84 -72.64 -4.14 3.51
C ARG A 84 -71.37 -3.33 3.30
N LEU A 85 -71.40 -2.34 2.42
CA LEU A 85 -70.28 -1.41 2.22
C LEU A 85 -69.96 -0.66 3.52
N ASN A 86 -70.98 -0.14 4.22
CA ASN A 86 -70.80 0.60 5.46
C ASN A 86 -70.25 -0.30 6.58
N SER A 87 -70.72 -1.54 6.70
CA SER A 87 -70.18 -2.53 7.64
C SER A 87 -68.71 -2.85 7.33
N ALA A 88 -68.39 -3.16 6.07
CA ALA A 88 -67.00 -3.45 5.67
C ALA A 88 -66.07 -2.23 5.85
N GLN A 89 -66.56 -1.02 5.62
CA GLN A 89 -65.82 0.21 5.92
C GLN A 89 -65.63 0.42 7.43
N GLY A 90 -66.62 0.05 8.25
CA GLY A 90 -66.53 0.02 9.71
C GLY A 90 -65.45 -0.94 10.20
N ASP A 91 -65.47 -2.18 9.70
CA ASP A 91 -64.49 -3.23 10.03
C ASP A 91 -63.09 -2.80 9.61
N MET A 92 -62.94 -2.24 8.41
CA MET A 92 -61.66 -1.72 7.93
C MET A 92 -61.13 -0.56 8.79
N LYS A 93 -62.02 0.27 9.37
CA LYS A 93 -61.61 1.31 10.31
C LYS A 93 -61.14 0.73 11.65
N VAL A 94 -61.83 -0.29 12.16
CA VAL A 94 -61.43 -0.97 13.42
C VAL A 94 -60.09 -1.68 13.23
N LEU A 95 -59.93 -2.48 12.18
CA LEU A 95 -58.67 -3.16 11.86
C LEU A 95 -57.49 -2.21 11.68
N ARG A 96 -57.72 -1.02 11.09
CA ARG A 96 -56.69 0.02 11.00
C ARG A 96 -56.33 0.60 12.37
N ARG A 97 -57.31 0.82 13.25
CA ARG A 97 -57.08 1.33 14.61
C ARG A 97 -56.31 0.31 15.44
N ASP A 98 -56.67 -0.97 15.36
CA ASP A 98 -56.01 -2.05 16.08
C ASP A 98 -54.57 -2.27 15.59
N ARG A 99 -54.32 -2.17 14.28
CA ARG A 99 -52.95 -2.20 13.74
C ARG A 99 -52.10 -1.02 14.21
N ILE A 100 -52.67 0.18 14.33
CA ILE A 100 -51.94 1.36 14.80
C ILE A 100 -51.62 1.23 16.29
N GLY A 101 -52.59 0.83 17.12
CA GLY A 101 -52.38 0.59 18.55
C GLY A 101 -51.38 -0.53 18.85
N ALA A 102 -51.38 -1.61 18.07
CA ALA A 102 -50.37 -2.67 18.16
C ALA A 102 -48.99 -2.21 17.66
N ARG A 103 -48.94 -1.29 16.69
CA ARG A 103 -47.68 -0.78 16.15
C ARG A 103 -47.00 0.22 17.11
N GLU A 104 -47.75 1.03 17.83
CA GLU A 104 -47.17 2.03 18.74
C GLU A 104 -46.49 1.39 19.96
N SER A 105 -47.01 0.30 20.48
CA SER A 105 -46.41 -0.44 21.62
C SER A 105 -45.19 -1.28 21.22
N LEU A 106 -45.16 -1.80 19.99
CA LEU A 106 -44.07 -2.65 19.50
C LEU A 106 -43.00 -1.88 18.71
N SER A 107 -43.25 -0.65 18.27
CA SER A 107 -42.35 0.04 17.33
C SER A 107 -41.09 0.60 17.99
N ALA A 108 -41.13 1.13 19.21
CA ALA A 108 -39.96 1.80 19.79
C ALA A 108 -38.84 0.81 20.15
N GLU A 109 -39.18 -0.27 20.87
CA GLU A 109 -38.21 -1.29 21.28
C GLU A 109 -37.71 -2.13 20.10
N ASN A 110 -38.60 -2.51 19.18
CA ASN A 110 -38.16 -3.20 17.97
C ASN A 110 -37.26 -2.30 17.12
N ASN A 111 -37.57 -1.02 16.92
CA ASN A 111 -36.72 -0.14 16.11
C ASN A 111 -35.30 -0.02 16.70
N VAL A 112 -35.15 0.07 18.03
CA VAL A 112 -33.82 0.09 18.67
C VAL A 112 -33.07 -1.23 18.45
N ILE A 113 -33.75 -2.37 18.58
CA ILE A 113 -33.17 -3.70 18.32
C ILE A 113 -32.79 -3.86 16.84
N TRP A 114 -33.62 -3.34 15.92
CA TRP A 114 -33.33 -3.34 14.48
C TRP A 114 -32.10 -2.49 14.14
N HIS A 115 -31.98 -1.29 14.72
CA HIS A 115 -30.80 -0.44 14.52
C HIS A 115 -29.52 -1.06 15.07
N GLN A 116 -29.55 -1.62 16.28
CA GLN A 116 -28.38 -2.33 16.85
C GLN A 116 -27.99 -3.54 16.01
N ARG A 117 -28.97 -4.30 15.53
CA ARG A 117 -28.74 -5.43 14.62
C ARG A 117 -28.11 -4.96 13.31
N GLU A 118 -28.57 -3.84 12.76
CA GLU A 118 -28.03 -3.28 11.52
C GLU A 118 -26.60 -2.78 11.68
N GLU A 119 -26.27 -2.12 12.80
CA GLU A 119 -24.90 -1.73 13.15
C GLU A 119 -23.98 -2.95 13.24
N LEU A 120 -24.39 -4.01 13.95
CA LEU A 120 -23.62 -5.25 14.04
C LEU A 120 -23.43 -5.94 12.68
N ILE A 121 -24.44 -5.88 11.80
CA ILE A 121 -24.33 -6.40 10.44
C ILE A 121 -23.30 -5.58 9.65
N GLN A 122 -23.32 -4.26 9.74
CA GLN A 122 -22.35 -3.39 9.06
C GLN A 122 -20.92 -3.66 9.57
N GLU A 123 -20.72 -3.82 10.87
CA GLU A 123 -19.42 -4.19 11.43
C GLU A 123 -18.96 -5.57 10.95
N LEU A 124 -19.85 -6.55 10.88
CA LEU A 124 -19.55 -7.88 10.34
C LEU A 124 -19.23 -7.83 8.84
N GLU A 125 -19.92 -7.00 8.06
CA GLU A 125 -19.65 -6.82 6.64
C GLU A 125 -18.31 -6.14 6.41
N LEU A 126 -18.00 -5.11 7.19
CA LEU A 126 -16.72 -4.38 7.13
C LEU A 126 -15.56 -5.28 7.52
N THR A 127 -15.70 -6.05 8.61
CA THR A 127 -14.67 -7.01 9.04
C THR A 127 -14.50 -8.13 8.01
N LYS A 128 -15.59 -8.69 7.46
CA LYS A 128 -15.51 -9.66 6.36
C LYS A 128 -14.85 -9.07 5.11
N ALA A 129 -15.15 -7.82 4.76
CA ALA A 129 -14.49 -7.14 3.65
C ALA A 129 -12.99 -6.97 3.90
N ARG A 130 -12.60 -6.59 5.12
CA ARG A 130 -11.20 -6.50 5.53
C ARG A 130 -10.48 -7.85 5.49
N VAL A 131 -11.12 -8.92 5.95
CA VAL A 131 -10.56 -10.28 5.88
C VAL A 131 -10.38 -10.72 4.43
N ARG A 132 -11.34 -10.45 3.54
CA ARG A 132 -11.19 -10.73 2.11
C ARG A 132 -10.03 -9.95 1.50
N HIS A 133 -9.91 -8.67 1.83
CA HIS A 133 -8.81 -7.83 1.34
C HIS A 133 -7.44 -8.33 1.84
N LEU A 134 -7.31 -8.65 3.12
CA LEU A 134 -6.08 -9.24 3.66
C LEU A 134 -5.76 -10.59 3.03
N SER A 135 -6.77 -11.41 2.74
CA SER A 135 -6.59 -12.68 2.05
C SER A 135 -6.11 -12.49 0.61
N THR A 136 -6.61 -11.49 -0.11
CA THR A 136 -6.13 -11.19 -1.47
C THR A 136 -4.71 -10.63 -1.45
N ASP A 137 -4.39 -9.77 -0.48
CA ASP A 137 -3.05 -9.19 -0.35
C ASP A 137 -2.03 -10.27 0.03
N LEU A 138 -2.40 -11.17 0.95
CA LEU A 138 -1.58 -12.32 1.32
C LEU A 138 -1.34 -13.23 0.12
N GLN A 139 -2.35 -13.50 -0.71
CA GLN A 139 -2.18 -14.27 -1.93
C GLN A 139 -1.22 -13.57 -2.90
N ALA A 140 -1.37 -12.27 -3.12
CA ALA A 140 -0.46 -11.51 -3.99
C ALA A 140 1.00 -11.54 -3.50
N LEU A 141 1.22 -11.47 -2.18
CA LEU A 141 2.55 -11.59 -1.59
C LEU A 141 3.12 -13.01 -1.70
N LEU A 142 2.27 -14.05 -1.65
CA LEU A 142 2.70 -15.43 -1.89
C LEU A 142 3.11 -15.64 -3.35
N ASP A 143 2.35 -15.08 -4.28
CA ASP A 143 2.68 -15.13 -5.72
C ASP A 143 4.01 -14.41 -5.99
N GLU A 144 4.21 -13.20 -5.45
CA GLU A 144 5.49 -12.47 -5.55
C GLU A 144 6.65 -13.26 -4.94
N LYS A 145 6.44 -13.90 -3.77
CA LYS A 145 7.44 -14.75 -3.15
C LYS A 145 7.80 -15.94 -4.06
N GLU A 146 6.83 -16.57 -4.69
CA GLU A 146 7.07 -17.68 -5.61
C GLU A 146 7.87 -17.21 -6.83
N GLU A 147 7.52 -16.07 -7.43
CA GLU A 147 8.30 -15.43 -8.50
C GLU A 147 9.75 -15.21 -8.07
N LEU A 148 9.99 -14.61 -6.90
CA LEU A 148 11.34 -14.39 -6.37
C LEU A 148 12.11 -15.69 -6.12
N VAL A 149 11.44 -16.75 -5.68
CA VAL A 149 12.03 -18.08 -5.49
C VAL A 149 12.47 -18.67 -6.84
N THR A 150 11.61 -18.61 -7.85
CA THR A 150 11.94 -19.09 -9.20
C THR A 150 13.09 -18.29 -9.82
N GLU A 151 13.11 -16.97 -9.63
CA GLU A 151 14.19 -16.11 -10.12
C GLU A 151 15.51 -16.42 -9.41
N ARG A 152 15.49 -16.57 -8.08
CA ARG A 152 16.66 -17.01 -7.29
C ARG A 152 17.20 -18.33 -7.81
N ASP A 153 16.34 -19.32 -8.09
CA ASP A 153 16.77 -20.63 -8.55
C ASP A 153 17.31 -20.60 -10.00
N ALA A 154 16.75 -19.74 -10.85
CA ALA A 154 17.32 -19.46 -12.18
C ALA A 154 18.73 -18.86 -12.07
N TYR A 155 18.95 -17.90 -11.16
CA TYR A 155 20.28 -17.34 -10.92
C TYR A 155 21.25 -18.37 -10.32
N ARG A 156 20.80 -19.21 -9.38
CA ARG A 156 21.60 -20.32 -8.83
C ARG A 156 22.10 -21.24 -9.93
N CYS A 157 21.20 -21.68 -10.81
CA CYS A 157 21.55 -22.53 -11.95
C CYS A 157 22.55 -21.83 -12.88
N LYS A 158 22.34 -20.54 -13.16
CA LYS A 158 23.25 -19.74 -13.99
C LYS A 158 24.65 -19.65 -13.38
N VAL A 159 24.77 -19.31 -12.09
CA VAL A 159 26.06 -19.22 -11.40
C VAL A 159 26.73 -20.59 -11.34
N HIS A 160 25.99 -21.66 -11.05
CA HIS A 160 26.53 -23.01 -11.05
C HIS A 160 27.09 -23.42 -12.42
N ARG A 161 26.32 -23.16 -13.50
CA ARG A 161 26.76 -23.45 -14.87
C ARG A 161 28.01 -22.65 -15.24
N LEU A 162 28.03 -21.34 -14.96
CA LEU A 162 29.18 -20.49 -15.24
C LEU A 162 30.41 -20.90 -14.43
N ASN A 163 30.25 -21.23 -13.14
CA ASN A 163 31.33 -21.75 -12.29
C ASN A 163 31.90 -23.06 -12.86
N HIS A 164 31.02 -23.94 -13.37
CA HIS A 164 31.45 -25.18 -14.01
C HIS A 164 32.21 -24.92 -15.32
N GLU A 165 31.65 -24.12 -16.23
CA GLU A 165 32.30 -23.74 -17.49
C GLU A 165 33.68 -23.11 -17.25
N LEU A 166 33.77 -22.21 -16.26
CA LEU A 166 35.00 -21.55 -15.89
C LEU A 166 36.01 -22.51 -15.23
N ALA A 167 35.57 -23.43 -14.38
CA ALA A 167 36.44 -24.49 -13.84
C ALA A 167 37.02 -25.37 -14.97
N VAL A 168 36.21 -25.70 -15.98
CA VAL A 168 36.65 -26.45 -17.16
C VAL A 168 37.67 -25.66 -17.98
N LEU A 169 37.40 -24.38 -18.28
CA LEU A 169 38.33 -23.51 -19.03
C LEU A 169 39.67 -23.34 -18.34
N LEU A 170 39.66 -23.16 -17.01
CA LEU A 170 40.87 -23.00 -16.21
C LEU A 170 41.54 -24.34 -15.86
N ARG A 171 40.94 -25.47 -16.27
CA ARG A 171 41.38 -26.84 -15.89
C ARG A 171 41.57 -26.97 -14.39
N ALA A 172 40.75 -26.25 -13.62
CA ALA A 172 40.82 -26.23 -12.17
C ALA A 172 40.27 -27.55 -11.60
N LYS A 173 40.94 -28.11 -10.59
CA LYS A 173 40.48 -29.33 -9.89
C LYS A 173 39.34 -29.05 -8.90
N SER A 174 39.10 -27.77 -8.57
CA SER A 174 38.08 -27.33 -7.63
C SER A 174 37.11 -26.39 -8.32
N GLN A 175 35.86 -26.33 -7.82
CA GLN A 175 34.92 -25.29 -8.21
C GLN A 175 35.56 -23.93 -7.91
N VAL A 176 35.69 -23.11 -8.94
CA VAL A 176 36.26 -21.77 -8.84
C VAL A 176 35.08 -20.81 -8.74
N ASP A 177 35.15 -19.93 -7.75
CA ASP A 177 34.15 -18.89 -7.53
C ASP A 177 34.41 -17.71 -8.47
N ILE A 178 33.40 -17.38 -9.29
CA ILE A 178 33.43 -16.24 -10.23
C ILE A 178 33.74 -14.93 -9.51
N ASP A 179 33.15 -14.67 -8.35
CA ASP A 179 33.29 -13.38 -7.68
C ASP A 179 34.69 -13.19 -7.10
N SER A 180 35.27 -14.27 -6.57
CA SER A 180 36.67 -14.33 -6.15
C SER A 180 37.62 -13.99 -7.31
N LEU A 181 37.38 -14.56 -8.50
CA LEU A 181 38.18 -14.25 -9.70
C LEU A 181 37.98 -12.84 -10.22
N ILE A 182 36.76 -12.30 -10.17
CA ILE A 182 36.49 -10.91 -10.58
C ILE A 182 37.27 -9.96 -9.67
N MET A 183 37.28 -10.21 -8.36
CA MET A 183 38.05 -9.44 -7.40
C MET A 183 39.56 -9.52 -7.66
N GLU A 184 40.09 -10.72 -7.91
CA GLU A 184 41.49 -10.89 -8.29
C GLU A 184 41.82 -10.15 -9.60
N ASN A 185 40.97 -10.28 -10.62
CA ASN A 185 41.17 -9.60 -11.90
C ASN A 185 41.16 -8.07 -11.75
N LYS A 186 40.26 -7.55 -10.91
CA LYS A 186 40.19 -6.12 -10.59
C LYS A 186 41.45 -5.66 -9.86
N TYR A 187 41.89 -6.40 -8.84
CA TYR A 187 43.12 -6.11 -8.10
C TYR A 187 44.34 -6.10 -9.03
N LEU A 188 44.48 -7.09 -9.91
CA LEU A 188 45.58 -7.17 -10.86
C LEU A 188 45.57 -6.01 -11.87
N LYS A 189 44.39 -5.58 -12.33
CA LYS A 189 44.24 -4.39 -13.19
C LYS A 189 44.68 -3.13 -12.48
N GLU A 190 44.18 -2.88 -11.26
CA GLU A 190 44.59 -1.73 -10.46
C GLU A 190 46.11 -1.73 -10.20
N ARG A 191 46.70 -2.91 -9.94
CA ARG A 191 48.14 -3.06 -9.77
C ARG A 191 48.90 -2.74 -11.06
N CYS A 192 48.39 -3.15 -12.21
CA CYS A 192 48.96 -2.85 -13.52
C CYS A 192 48.92 -1.33 -13.78
N ASP A 193 47.79 -0.68 -13.54
CA ASP A 193 47.60 0.76 -13.71
C ASP A 193 48.54 1.57 -12.81
N GLN A 194 48.72 1.14 -11.57
CA GLN A 194 49.67 1.75 -10.64
C GLN A 194 51.11 1.68 -11.19
N ILE A 195 51.54 0.51 -11.68
CA ILE A 195 52.88 0.33 -12.26
C ILE A 195 53.04 1.18 -13.53
N LEU A 196 52.00 1.31 -14.35
CA LEU A 196 52.02 2.17 -15.53
C LEU A 196 52.18 3.65 -15.15
N ALA A 197 51.49 4.11 -14.11
CA ALA A 197 51.65 5.47 -13.59
C ALA A 197 53.06 5.70 -13.00
N GLU A 198 53.60 4.75 -12.24
CA GLU A 198 54.98 4.80 -11.74
C GLU A 198 56.01 4.85 -12.89
N LYS A 199 55.82 4.03 -13.92
CA LYS A 199 56.64 4.06 -15.14
C LYS A 199 56.60 5.42 -15.82
N GLU A 200 55.42 6.03 -15.94
CA GLU A 200 55.28 7.36 -16.54
C GLU A 200 55.99 8.44 -15.71
N LEU A 201 55.87 8.42 -14.39
CA LEU A 201 56.59 9.32 -13.50
C LEU A 201 58.11 9.16 -13.63
N VAL A 202 58.62 7.93 -13.71
CA VAL A 202 60.04 7.67 -13.94
C VAL A 202 60.49 8.17 -15.31
N LEU A 203 59.69 7.97 -16.37
CA LEU A 203 59.99 8.49 -17.71
C LEU A 203 60.04 10.02 -17.74
N GLN A 204 59.09 10.70 -17.09
CA GLN A 204 59.11 12.16 -16.97
C GLN A 204 60.33 12.64 -16.19
N SER A 205 60.70 11.95 -15.11
CA SER A 205 61.89 12.24 -14.32
C SER A 205 63.17 12.07 -15.13
N LEU A 206 63.28 10.96 -15.87
CA LEU A 206 64.39 10.67 -16.77
C LEU A 206 64.50 11.71 -17.89
N SER A 207 63.37 12.14 -18.47
CA SER A 207 63.34 13.23 -19.45
C SER A 207 63.87 14.55 -18.87
N LYS A 208 63.48 14.91 -17.64
CA LYS A 208 64.02 16.09 -16.94
C LYS A 208 65.53 16.00 -16.75
N TYR A 209 66.02 14.86 -16.27
CA TYR A 209 67.47 14.65 -16.11
C TYR A 209 68.23 14.66 -17.43
N LYS A 210 67.66 14.06 -18.49
CA LYS A 210 68.22 14.11 -19.84
C LYS A 210 68.31 15.55 -20.35
N ALA A 211 67.24 16.34 -20.22
CA ALA A 211 67.22 17.75 -20.61
C ALA A 211 68.24 18.58 -19.83
N MET A 212 68.45 18.32 -18.53
CA MET A 212 69.51 18.97 -17.75
C MET A 212 70.91 18.58 -18.23
N LEU A 213 71.14 17.30 -18.52
CA LEU A 213 72.41 16.81 -19.04
C LEU A 213 72.72 17.43 -20.41
N ASP A 214 71.72 17.50 -21.30
CA ASP A 214 71.86 18.06 -22.63
C ASP A 214 72.08 19.59 -22.57
N LYS A 215 71.45 20.30 -21.62
CA LYS A 215 71.76 21.71 -21.33
C LYS A 215 73.20 21.91 -20.84
N LYS A 216 73.75 20.98 -20.06
CA LYS A 216 75.17 20.99 -19.65
C LYS A 216 76.12 20.72 -20.82
N LYS A 217 75.70 19.89 -21.79
CA LYS A 217 76.47 19.62 -23.02
C LYS A 217 76.40 20.77 -24.03
N MET A 218 75.26 21.44 -24.18
CA MET A 218 75.09 22.61 -25.06
C MET A 218 75.76 23.87 -24.50
N LYS A 219 75.96 23.94 -23.19
CA LYS A 219 76.75 24.97 -22.52
C LYS A 219 78.21 24.52 -22.42
N GLY A 220 78.79 24.17 -23.58
CA GLY A 220 80.23 23.94 -23.70
C GLY A 220 80.98 25.17 -23.16
N ASN A 221 81.88 24.94 -22.22
CA ASN A 221 82.75 25.95 -21.59
C ASN A 221 82.04 27.17 -20.98
N VAL A 222 81.22 26.98 -19.93
CA VAL A 222 80.88 28.12 -19.05
C VAL A 222 81.70 28.05 -17.78
N ARG A 223 82.66 28.99 -17.72
CA ARG A 223 83.34 29.46 -16.53
C ARG A 223 82.36 29.55 -15.36
N LEU A 224 82.72 28.86 -14.28
CA LEU A 224 82.11 28.97 -12.97
C LEU A 224 82.27 30.43 -12.51
N GLY A 225 81.17 31.12 -12.25
CA GLY A 225 81.18 32.50 -11.79
C GLY A 225 80.33 33.42 -12.67
N THR A 226 79.02 33.42 -12.44
CA THR A 226 78.19 34.63 -12.57
C THR A 226 76.80 34.36 -12.01
N ASN A 227 76.47 35.19 -11.04
CA ASN A 227 75.28 35.23 -10.20
C ASN A 227 73.97 35.15 -11.00
N THR A 228 73.10 34.18 -10.68
CA THR A 228 71.65 34.38 -10.61
C THR A 228 71.05 33.44 -9.56
N THR A 229 70.47 34.05 -8.53
CA THR A 229 69.89 33.47 -7.31
C THR A 229 68.53 32.79 -7.55
N SER A 230 68.40 31.96 -8.58
CA SER A 230 67.17 31.18 -8.79
C SER A 230 67.48 29.85 -9.48
N GLY A 231 67.44 28.77 -8.69
CA GLY A 231 67.40 27.40 -9.20
C GLY A 231 68.72 26.63 -9.17
N MET A 232 69.72 27.05 -8.39
CA MET A 232 70.92 26.23 -8.19
C MET A 232 70.61 25.08 -7.22
N VAL A 233 70.23 23.93 -7.77
CA VAL A 233 70.21 22.67 -6.99
C VAL A 233 71.66 22.25 -6.79
N VAL A 234 72.26 22.72 -5.69
CA VAL A 234 73.60 22.30 -5.27
C VAL A 234 73.51 20.85 -4.81
N THR A 235 74.13 19.94 -5.54
CA THR A 235 74.17 18.54 -5.14
C THR A 235 75.05 18.37 -3.90
N HIS A 236 74.74 17.39 -3.04
CA HIS A 236 75.47 17.11 -1.79
C HIS A 236 77.00 16.99 -1.99
N LYS A 237 77.45 16.50 -3.16
CA LYS A 237 78.87 16.42 -3.50
C LYS A 237 79.52 17.78 -3.75
N GLN A 238 78.80 18.71 -4.36
CA GLN A 238 79.29 20.07 -4.63
C GLN A 238 79.38 20.89 -3.35
N VAL A 239 78.45 20.68 -2.39
CA VAL A 239 78.54 21.26 -1.04
C VAL A 239 79.79 20.73 -0.31
N HIS A 240 80.08 19.44 -0.44
CA HIS A 240 81.23 18.81 0.19
C HIS A 240 82.56 19.32 -0.38
N GLU A 241 82.70 19.40 -1.70
CA GLU A 241 83.88 19.98 -2.37
C GLU A 241 84.12 21.46 -2.02
N LEU A 242 83.06 22.26 -1.83
CA LEU A 242 83.17 23.66 -1.41
C LEU A 242 83.69 23.81 0.03
N LEU A 243 83.40 22.84 0.89
CA LEU A 243 83.86 22.82 2.28
C LEU A 243 85.29 22.27 2.43
N GLU A 244 85.72 21.39 1.53
CA GLU A 244 87.07 20.80 1.51
C GLU A 244 88.07 21.59 0.64
N GLY A 245 87.60 22.55 -0.16
CA GLY A 245 88.45 23.42 -0.97
C GLY A 245 89.42 24.23 -0.10
N ASP A 246 90.72 24.00 -0.33
CA ASP A 246 91.86 24.55 0.40
C ASP A 246 91.64 26.00 0.90
N GLY A 247 91.97 26.24 2.17
CA GLY A 247 91.68 27.47 2.95
C GLY A 247 92.25 28.80 2.42
N THR A 248 92.74 28.83 1.18
CA THR A 248 93.26 29.99 0.47
C THR A 248 92.16 30.91 -0.07
N ILE A 249 90.95 30.41 -0.32
CA ILE A 249 89.80 31.21 -0.80
C ILE A 249 89.26 32.12 0.32
N TRP A 250 89.35 31.67 1.57
CA TRP A 250 88.79 32.34 2.75
C TRP A 250 89.67 33.47 3.32
N ASN A 251 90.96 33.50 2.96
CA ASN A 251 91.96 34.40 3.56
C ASN A 251 92.25 35.67 2.75
N SER A 252 91.51 35.96 1.66
CA SER A 252 91.72 37.16 0.84
C SER A 252 90.71 38.28 1.17
N PRO A 253 91.15 39.49 1.55
CA PRO A 253 90.27 40.58 2.01
C PRO A 253 89.34 41.14 0.92
N TYR A 254 89.60 40.87 -0.36
CA TYR A 254 88.74 41.28 -1.49
C TYR A 254 87.59 40.30 -1.80
N ASN A 255 87.65 39.07 -1.27
CA ASN A 255 86.65 38.03 -1.53
C ASN A 255 85.63 37.87 -0.41
N THR A 256 85.78 38.60 0.70
CA THR A 256 84.97 38.46 1.91
C THR A 256 83.48 38.66 1.68
N GLU A 257 83.08 39.55 0.78
CA GLU A 257 81.66 39.79 0.47
C GLU A 257 81.06 38.71 -0.45
N ALA A 258 81.86 38.21 -1.42
CA ALA A 258 81.46 37.10 -2.29
C ALA A 258 81.38 35.77 -1.53
N THR A 259 82.36 35.47 -0.66
CA THR A 259 82.35 34.27 0.19
C THR A 259 81.24 34.32 1.25
N LEU A 260 80.92 35.50 1.79
CA LEU A 260 79.74 35.68 2.64
C LEU A 260 78.43 35.48 1.89
N ALA A 261 78.34 35.90 0.62
CA ALA A 261 77.17 35.64 -0.22
C ALA A 261 77.01 34.14 -0.53
N ASP A 262 78.12 33.45 -0.83
CA ASP A 262 78.13 31.99 -1.07
C ASP A 262 77.79 31.19 0.19
N LEU A 263 78.32 31.60 1.36
CA LEU A 263 77.99 30.98 2.64
C LEU A 263 76.51 31.19 3.00
N ARG A 264 75.97 32.40 2.76
CA ARG A 264 74.53 32.68 2.93
C ARG A 264 73.69 31.83 1.98
N SER A 265 74.07 31.75 0.72
CA SER A 265 73.41 30.90 -0.28
C SER A 265 73.42 29.42 0.14
N LEU A 266 74.56 28.93 0.62
CA LEU A 266 74.69 27.57 1.14
C LEU A 266 73.82 27.33 2.38
N SER A 267 73.82 28.29 3.33
CA SER A 267 72.99 28.19 4.54
C SER A 267 71.50 28.16 4.22
N LEU A 268 71.05 28.95 3.23
CA LEU A 268 69.68 28.96 2.74
C LEU A 268 69.35 27.65 2.02
N ALA A 269 70.24 27.16 1.15
CA ALA A 269 70.06 25.88 0.46
C ALA A 269 69.99 24.68 1.43
N LEU A 270 70.79 24.69 2.50
CA LEU A 270 70.73 23.67 3.55
C LEU A 270 69.45 23.78 4.38
N LEU A 271 68.99 25.00 4.67
CA LEU A 271 67.74 25.25 5.39
C LEU A 271 66.53 24.77 4.56
N ASP A 272 66.50 25.08 3.26
CA ASP A 272 65.48 24.63 2.32
C ASP A 272 65.50 23.10 2.19
N ALA A 273 66.68 22.48 2.07
CA ALA A 273 66.81 21.02 2.01
C ALA A 273 66.35 20.32 3.31
N LEU A 274 66.59 20.93 4.47
CA LEU A 274 66.08 20.44 5.75
C LEU A 274 64.55 20.60 5.84
N GLN A 275 64.03 21.72 5.36
CA GLN A 275 62.59 21.98 5.33
C GLN A 275 61.87 20.99 4.41
N ASP A 276 62.40 20.72 3.22
CA ASP A 276 61.85 19.74 2.27
C ASP A 276 61.85 18.33 2.85
N LYS A 277 62.94 17.91 3.51
CA LYS A 277 62.97 16.60 4.22
C LYS A 277 61.93 16.54 5.33
N THR A 278 61.75 17.63 6.07
CA THR A 278 60.75 17.72 7.14
C THR A 278 59.33 17.64 6.58
N LEU A 279 59.06 18.32 5.47
CA LEU A 279 57.79 18.24 4.74
C LEU A 279 57.55 16.84 4.19
N ALA A 280 58.54 16.21 3.55
CA ALA A 280 58.44 14.85 3.04
C ALA A 280 58.12 13.84 4.15
N LEU A 281 58.80 13.94 5.30
CA LEU A 281 58.50 13.12 6.49
C LEU A 281 57.08 13.38 7.02
N SER A 282 56.62 14.62 7.02
CA SER A 282 55.24 14.98 7.41
C SER A 282 54.21 14.35 6.47
N HIS A 283 54.40 14.45 5.16
CA HIS A 283 53.54 13.81 4.15
C HIS A 283 53.55 12.29 4.29
N GLN A 284 54.73 11.68 4.49
CA GLN A 284 54.84 10.24 4.71
C GLN A 284 54.10 9.80 5.98
N ARG A 285 54.24 10.52 7.10
CA ARG A 285 53.49 10.25 8.33
C ARG A 285 51.97 10.35 8.12
N LYS A 286 51.50 11.37 7.39
CA LYS A 286 50.08 11.51 7.04
C LYS A 286 49.60 10.37 6.14
N ALA A 287 50.36 9.99 5.12
CA ALA A 287 50.03 8.87 4.25
C ALA A 287 49.97 7.55 5.03
N ASN A 288 50.95 7.28 5.89
CA ASN A 288 50.96 6.11 6.77
C ASN A 288 49.78 6.11 7.74
N LYS A 289 49.37 7.27 8.25
CA LYS A 289 48.16 7.39 9.09
C LYS A 289 46.90 7.00 8.32
N ILE A 290 46.72 7.52 7.10
CA ILE A 290 45.58 7.17 6.23
C ILE A 290 45.59 5.68 5.89
N LEU A 291 46.76 5.10 5.61
CA LEU A 291 46.90 3.67 5.36
C LEU A 291 46.52 2.86 6.60
N ALA A 292 47.00 3.24 7.78
CA ALA A 292 46.63 2.57 9.04
C ALA A 292 45.12 2.65 9.31
N GLU A 293 44.49 3.80 9.08
CA GLU A 293 43.03 3.97 9.19
C GLU A 293 42.27 3.10 8.18
N ARG A 294 42.73 3.02 6.93
CA ARG A 294 42.12 2.15 5.90
C ARG A 294 42.29 0.68 6.23
N VAL A 295 43.48 0.26 6.67
CA VAL A 295 43.74 -1.13 7.10
C VAL A 295 42.85 -1.47 8.27
N SER A 296 42.76 -0.61 9.30
CA SER A 296 41.86 -0.81 10.44
C SER A 296 40.39 -0.90 10.01
N ASN A 297 39.95 -0.07 9.05
CA ASN A 297 38.59 -0.16 8.51
C ASN A 297 38.37 -1.49 7.76
N LEU A 298 39.32 -1.91 6.92
CA LEU A 298 39.25 -3.19 6.21
C LEU A 298 39.24 -4.38 7.18
N GLU A 299 40.10 -4.38 8.20
CA GLU A 299 40.12 -5.37 9.26
C GLU A 299 38.80 -5.40 10.03
N SER A 300 38.20 -4.24 10.33
CA SER A 300 36.90 -4.17 11.02
C SER A 300 35.72 -4.67 10.18
N ARG A 301 35.83 -4.57 8.84
CA ARG A 301 34.85 -5.13 7.91
C ARG A 301 35.04 -6.63 7.78
N LEU A 302 36.28 -7.08 7.64
CA LEU A 302 36.64 -8.50 7.53
C LEU A 302 36.36 -9.28 8.81
N SER A 303 36.49 -8.67 10.00
CA SER A 303 36.18 -9.34 11.25
C SER A 303 34.68 -9.47 11.53
N LYS A 304 33.83 -8.72 10.82
CA LYS A 304 32.36 -8.75 10.99
C LYS A 304 31.69 -9.58 9.90
N GLU A 305 32.31 -9.64 8.73
CA GLU A 305 31.84 -10.37 7.57
C GLU A 305 33.06 -11.13 7.04
N GLU A 306 33.10 -12.46 7.22
CA GLU A 306 33.86 -13.27 6.26
C GLU A 306 33.39 -12.84 4.86
N PRO A 307 34.27 -12.74 3.86
CA PRO A 307 33.88 -12.31 2.53
C PRO A 307 33.00 -13.40 1.90
N ILE A 308 31.72 -13.40 2.25
CA ILE A 308 30.72 -14.23 1.60
C ILE A 308 30.46 -13.53 0.27
N TYR A 309 31.06 -14.09 -0.77
CA TYR A 309 30.82 -13.61 -2.11
C TYR A 309 29.34 -13.80 -2.48
N PRO A 310 28.70 -12.87 -3.21
CA PRO A 310 27.30 -13.00 -3.61
C PRO A 310 26.97 -14.34 -4.26
N SER A 311 27.85 -14.87 -5.08
CA SER A 311 27.79 -16.22 -5.66
C SER A 311 27.77 -17.33 -4.59
N GLN A 312 28.57 -17.23 -3.53
CA GLN A 312 28.65 -18.21 -2.45
C GLN A 312 27.40 -18.17 -1.57
N LEU A 313 26.91 -16.98 -1.24
CA LEU A 313 25.63 -16.81 -0.54
C LEU A 313 24.48 -17.39 -1.37
N LEU A 314 24.49 -17.12 -2.67
CA LEU A 314 23.46 -17.63 -3.56
C LEU A 314 23.49 -19.16 -3.66
N LEU A 315 24.68 -19.76 -3.69
CA LEU A 315 24.87 -21.22 -3.70
C LEU A 315 24.82 -21.87 -2.29
N GLU A 316 24.60 -21.12 -1.22
CA GLU A 316 24.51 -21.68 0.12
C GLU A 316 23.33 -22.66 0.22
N GLY A 317 23.63 -23.92 0.60
CA GLY A 317 22.67 -25.02 0.62
C GLY A 317 22.24 -25.53 -0.77
N TYR A 318 22.77 -24.99 -1.87
CA TYR A 318 22.46 -25.45 -3.23
C TYR A 318 23.27 -26.71 -3.56
N THR A 319 22.57 -27.82 -3.76
CA THR A 319 23.14 -29.02 -4.38
C THR A 319 22.38 -29.34 -5.65
N SER A 320 23.09 -29.64 -6.74
CA SER A 320 22.48 -29.89 -8.05
C SER A 320 21.51 -31.08 -8.07
N SER A 321 21.48 -31.88 -6.99
CA SER A 321 20.57 -33.01 -6.78
C SER A 321 19.26 -32.66 -6.06
N GLN A 322 19.06 -31.42 -5.61
CA GLN A 322 17.81 -30.95 -4.99
C GLN A 322 16.79 -30.39 -6.01
N VAL A 323 17.26 -29.84 -7.13
CA VAL A 323 16.39 -29.24 -8.16
C VAL A 323 15.40 -30.26 -8.75
N ASP A 324 15.80 -31.54 -8.87
CA ASP A 324 14.95 -32.61 -9.41
C ASP A 324 13.93 -33.19 -8.40
N LYS A 325 14.09 -32.90 -7.11
CA LYS A 325 13.19 -33.39 -6.06
C LYS A 325 11.99 -32.48 -5.85
N ASP A 326 12.16 -31.18 -6.06
CA ASP A 326 11.12 -30.18 -5.79
C ASP A 326 10.07 -30.11 -6.92
N LEU A 327 10.41 -30.45 -8.16
CA LEU A 327 9.42 -30.63 -9.23
C LEU A 327 8.44 -31.78 -8.92
N ASN A 328 8.94 -32.91 -8.40
CA ASN A 328 8.11 -34.09 -8.08
C ASN A 328 7.20 -33.91 -6.86
N ASN A 329 7.49 -32.93 -5.99
CA ASN A 329 6.67 -32.61 -4.83
C ASN A 329 5.63 -31.51 -5.13
N SER A 330 5.93 -30.58 -6.05
CA SER A 330 4.96 -29.57 -6.50
C SER A 330 3.80 -30.19 -7.29
N GLU A 331 4.07 -31.17 -8.16
CA GLU A 331 3.02 -31.89 -8.90
C GLU A 331 2.10 -32.72 -7.98
N LYS A 332 2.62 -33.23 -6.87
CA LYS A 332 1.77 -33.91 -5.88
C LYS A 332 0.92 -32.90 -5.13
N LYS A 333 1.47 -31.73 -4.75
CA LYS A 333 0.75 -30.73 -3.93
C LYS A 333 -0.48 -30.11 -4.62
N CYS A 334 -0.46 -29.99 -5.94
CA CYS A 334 -1.62 -29.50 -6.70
C CYS A 334 -2.76 -30.51 -6.85
N LEU A 335 -2.59 -31.80 -6.50
CA LEU A 335 -3.62 -32.83 -6.71
C LEU A 335 -4.58 -33.03 -5.53
N TYR A 336 -4.37 -32.37 -4.38
CA TYR A 336 -5.23 -32.53 -3.19
C TYR A 336 -6.08 -31.31 -2.79
N ASP A 337 -5.94 -30.15 -3.45
CA ASP A 337 -6.65 -28.92 -3.06
C ASP A 337 -7.69 -28.41 -4.08
N THR A 338 -8.23 -29.28 -4.94
CA THR A 338 -9.40 -28.97 -5.77
C THR A 338 -10.56 -29.92 -5.50
N VAL A 339 -11.28 -29.69 -4.39
CA VAL A 339 -12.66 -30.15 -4.24
C VAL A 339 -13.60 -28.97 -4.52
N PRO A 340 -14.51 -29.05 -5.51
CA PRO A 340 -15.47 -27.98 -5.76
C PRO A 340 -16.54 -27.97 -4.66
N LEU A 341 -16.71 -26.81 -4.01
CA LEU A 341 -17.87 -26.53 -3.16
C LEU A 341 -19.14 -26.44 -4.03
N GLN A 342 -19.83 -27.57 -4.20
CA GLN A 342 -21.22 -27.59 -4.65
C GLN A 342 -22.15 -27.36 -3.46
N GLU A 343 -22.90 -26.25 -3.52
CA GLU A 343 -24.10 -26.00 -2.72
C GLU A 343 -25.06 -27.20 -2.78
N LYS A 344 -25.31 -27.83 -1.63
CA LYS A 344 -26.48 -28.67 -1.41
C LYS A 344 -27.27 -28.12 -0.23
N VAL A 345 -28.33 -27.41 -0.57
CA VAL A 345 -29.48 -27.12 0.29
C VAL A 345 -30.03 -28.45 0.80
N VAL A 346 -30.05 -28.65 2.12
CA VAL A 346 -30.76 -29.76 2.76
C VAL A 346 -31.90 -29.20 3.58
N GLU A 347 -33.11 -29.28 3.03
CA GLU A 347 -34.37 -29.15 3.75
C GLU A 347 -34.47 -30.28 4.80
N LYS A 348 -34.48 -29.93 6.09
CA LYS A 348 -34.90 -30.86 7.15
C LYS A 348 -36.39 -30.69 7.44
N LYS A 349 -37.19 -31.64 6.96
CA LYS A 349 -38.57 -31.89 7.42
C LYS A 349 -38.52 -32.40 8.86
N TYR A 350 -39.20 -31.68 9.76
CA TYR A 350 -39.56 -32.17 11.09
C TYR A 350 -40.66 -33.23 10.97
N THR A 351 -40.45 -34.40 11.58
CA THR A 351 -41.54 -35.29 11.98
C THR A 351 -41.31 -35.74 13.42
N PHE A 352 -42.37 -35.58 14.21
CA PHE A 352 -42.48 -35.88 15.62
C PHE A 352 -42.97 -37.32 15.79
N SER A 353 -42.38 -38.09 16.72
CA SER A 353 -43.02 -39.25 17.32
C SER A 353 -42.49 -39.43 18.74
N LYS A 354 -43.43 -39.43 19.69
CA LYS A 354 -43.28 -39.79 21.10
C LYS A 354 -42.92 -41.28 21.23
N ASP A 355 -42.17 -41.64 22.26
CA ASP A 355 -42.66 -42.52 23.33
C ASP A 355 -41.76 -42.45 24.58
N GLU A 356 -42.38 -42.80 25.71
CA GLU A 356 -42.06 -42.45 27.09
C GLU A 356 -41.09 -43.43 27.82
N ASN A 357 -40.64 -42.98 29.00
CA ASN A 357 -40.05 -43.72 30.15
C ASN A 357 -38.54 -44.03 30.09
N CYS A 358 -37.76 -44.05 31.18
CA CYS A 358 -37.88 -43.60 32.58
C CYS A 358 -36.46 -43.81 33.17
N GLU A 359 -36.02 -42.87 34.02
CA GLU A 359 -35.03 -43.03 35.10
C GLU A 359 -33.55 -43.45 34.90
N THR A 360 -32.73 -42.66 35.60
CA THR A 360 -31.50 -43.00 36.35
C THR A 360 -30.15 -43.19 35.65
N SER A 361 -29.21 -42.36 36.11
CA SER A 361 -27.75 -42.51 36.21
C SER A 361 -27.09 -43.69 35.48
N THR A 362 -26.13 -43.38 34.61
CA THR A 362 -24.77 -43.94 34.68
C THR A 362 -23.89 -43.27 33.62
N ASN A 363 -22.81 -42.63 34.06
CA ASN A 363 -21.68 -42.32 33.19
C ASN A 363 -21.07 -43.63 32.68
N PRO A 364 -20.57 -43.67 31.44
CA PRO A 364 -19.39 -44.45 31.15
C PRO A 364 -18.20 -43.53 30.84
N PRO A 365 -17.04 -43.75 31.46
CA PRO A 365 -15.78 -43.09 31.11
C PRO A 365 -15.12 -43.80 29.92
N ILE A 366 -14.04 -43.18 29.41
CA ILE A 366 -12.82 -43.79 28.83
C ILE A 366 -12.39 -43.13 27.50
N SER A 367 -11.38 -42.26 27.67
CA SER A 367 -10.18 -42.06 26.86
C SER A 367 -10.28 -41.98 25.33
N GLY A 368 -10.06 -40.77 24.83
CA GLY A 368 -9.34 -40.53 23.58
C GLY A 368 -8.28 -39.46 23.85
N ASP A 369 -7.06 -39.91 24.14
CA ASP A 369 -5.86 -39.05 24.19
C ASP A 369 -5.56 -38.63 22.75
N GLU A 370 -6.12 -37.50 22.30
CA GLU A 370 -5.64 -36.79 21.12
C GLU A 370 -4.38 -36.03 21.53
N THR A 371 -3.25 -36.73 21.59
CA THR A 371 -1.95 -36.09 21.69
C THR A 371 -1.71 -35.24 20.45
N LEU A 372 -1.67 -33.92 20.67
CA LEU A 372 -1.33 -32.90 19.68
C LEU A 372 0.07 -33.17 19.08
N PRO A 373 0.30 -32.84 17.80
CA PRO A 373 1.62 -32.91 17.17
C PRO A 373 2.72 -32.25 18.03
N PRO A 374 3.94 -32.81 18.08
CA PRO A 374 4.99 -32.40 19.02
C PRO A 374 5.38 -30.92 18.88
N GLU A 375 5.33 -30.38 17.66
CA GLU A 375 5.61 -28.97 17.38
C GLU A 375 4.55 -28.03 17.98
N LEU A 376 3.28 -28.45 17.97
CA LEU A 376 2.18 -27.69 18.58
C LEU A 376 2.23 -27.79 20.10
N GLN A 377 2.69 -28.92 20.64
CA GLN A 377 2.86 -29.10 22.08
C GLN A 377 3.99 -28.23 22.64
N GLU A 378 5.09 -28.07 21.88
CA GLU A 378 6.20 -27.17 22.22
C GLU A 378 5.79 -25.69 22.14
N LEU A 379 5.03 -25.31 21.11
CA LEU A 379 4.47 -23.97 20.98
C LEU A 379 3.50 -23.62 22.12
N VAL A 380 2.64 -24.56 22.52
CA VAL A 380 1.71 -24.38 23.63
C VAL A 380 2.46 -24.27 24.96
N LEU A 381 3.48 -25.09 25.20
CA LEU A 381 4.32 -24.98 26.40
C LEU A 381 5.03 -23.62 26.48
N LYS A 382 5.59 -23.16 25.35
CA LYS A 382 6.27 -21.87 25.28
C LYS A 382 5.32 -20.69 25.50
N ALA A 383 4.11 -20.75 24.93
CA ALA A 383 3.08 -19.75 25.15
C ALA A 383 2.58 -19.73 26.61
N MET A 384 2.47 -20.89 27.25
CA MET A 384 2.12 -20.98 28.67
C MET A 384 3.22 -20.42 29.57
N GLU A 385 4.49 -20.62 29.21
CA GLU A 385 5.63 -20.08 29.94
C GLU A 385 5.68 -18.54 29.84
N GLU A 386 5.44 -17.97 28.65
CA GLU A 386 5.34 -16.52 28.45
C GLU A 386 4.18 -15.90 29.27
N ILE A 387 3.00 -16.51 29.27
CA ILE A 387 1.86 -16.05 30.08
C ILE A 387 2.16 -16.11 31.59
N SER A 388 2.96 -17.09 32.03
CA SER A 388 3.36 -17.20 33.44
C SER A 388 4.38 -16.14 33.85
N LEU A 389 5.28 -15.76 32.93
CA LEU A 389 6.26 -14.70 33.13
C LEU A 389 5.58 -13.33 33.16
N ASP A 390 4.64 -13.06 32.26
CA ASP A 390 3.89 -11.79 32.22
C ASP A 390 3.04 -11.57 33.49
N ASN A 391 2.42 -12.63 34.01
CA ASN A 391 1.67 -12.57 35.28
C ASN A 391 2.55 -12.38 36.53
N SER A 392 3.86 -12.64 36.43
CA SER A 392 4.81 -12.48 37.54
C SER A 392 5.45 -11.09 37.59
N VAL A 393 5.25 -10.26 36.56
CA VAL A 393 5.76 -8.89 36.47
C VAL A 393 4.72 -7.86 36.96
N GLU A 394 3.44 -8.24 37.06
CA GLU A 394 2.34 -7.36 37.51
C GLU A 394 1.95 -7.50 39.01
N THR A 395 2.73 -8.23 39.82
CA THR A 395 2.63 -8.22 41.30
C THR A 395 3.92 -7.76 41.94
#